data_AF-A0A0M4LNS3-F1
#
_entry.id   AF-A0A0M4LNS3-F1
#
_cell.length_a   1.000
_cell.length_b   1.000
_cell.length_c   1.000
_cell.angle_alpha   90.00
_cell.angle_beta   90.00
_cell.angle_gamma   90.00
#
_symmetry.space_group_name_H-M   'P 1'
#
loop_
_entity.id
_entity.type
_entity.pdbx_description
1 polymer ?
#
loop_
_entity_poly.entity_id
_entity_poly.type
_entity_poly.pdbx_seq_one_letter_code
_entity_poly.pdbx_strand_id
1 'polypeptide(L)'
;MTMTKSMPALKNSRTFKRVGLILAALLVMALLVLLARWLRELAPVQGFIAAYPGQSRLPSSAPVGLPAWLGWQHFLNAFFILLIIRTGWLVRTTARPKAYWTRNNKGPLRTKNPPKKISLDLWLHLSLDSLWVLNGIVFFIMLLATGQWMRIVPTSLDVFPNAASALLQYASLSWPLENGWVNYNSLQVLSYFLTVFVAAPLALVTGLRMSPAWPKNTPALNKAYPIEMARAVHVPVMVYFVVFVVIHVALVFSTGALNNLNHMYGSRNDDGWVGFGFFAASVVVMALAWFVARPMFLGPIASLTGKVSR
;
A
#
# COMPACT_ATOMS: atom_id res chain seq x y z
N MET A 1 -18.89 -52.04 38.66
CA MET A 1 -18.14 -51.77 37.42
C MET A 1 -18.82 -50.60 36.72
N THR A 2 -18.41 -49.38 37.04
CA THR A 2 -19.07 -48.16 36.54
C THR A 2 -17.98 -47.25 36.00
N MET A 3 -17.68 -47.40 34.70
CA MET A 3 -16.76 -46.51 34.01
C MET A 3 -17.46 -45.18 33.74
N THR A 4 -17.10 -44.15 34.50
CA THR A 4 -17.38 -42.76 34.13
C THR A 4 -16.52 -42.38 32.93
N LYS A 5 -17.14 -42.36 31.76
CA LYS A 5 -16.55 -41.87 30.50
C LYS A 5 -16.30 -40.36 30.66
N SER A 6 -15.04 -39.95 30.83
CA SER A 6 -14.67 -38.53 30.83
C SER A 6 -15.03 -37.93 29.47
N MET A 7 -15.95 -36.96 29.44
CA MET A 7 -16.19 -36.18 28.23
C MET A 7 -14.92 -35.37 27.93
N PRO A 8 -14.47 -35.29 26.66
CA PRO A 8 -13.27 -34.52 26.33
C PRO A 8 -13.53 -33.05 26.64
N ALA A 9 -12.63 -32.45 27.42
CA ALA A 9 -12.64 -31.03 27.74
C ALA A 9 -12.83 -30.20 26.45
N LEU A 10 -13.84 -29.32 26.49
CA LEU A 10 -14.19 -28.41 25.41
C LEU A 10 -12.95 -27.75 24.80
N LYS A 11 -12.69 -28.13 23.54
CA LYS A 11 -11.97 -27.39 22.48
C LYS A 11 -11.48 -26.00 22.90
N ASN A 12 -10.20 -25.92 23.22
CA ASN A 12 -9.27 -24.81 23.01
C ASN A 12 -9.90 -23.39 22.94
N SER A 13 -9.99 -22.71 24.09
CA SER A 13 -10.66 -21.41 24.28
C SER A 13 -10.21 -20.29 23.32
N ARG A 14 -8.98 -20.34 22.81
CA ARG A 14 -8.46 -19.37 21.82
C ARG A 14 -9.08 -19.55 20.44
N THR A 15 -9.29 -20.78 20.00
CA THR A 15 -9.92 -21.07 18.70
C THR A 15 -11.39 -20.69 18.75
N PHE A 16 -12.10 -21.01 19.83
CA PHE A 16 -13.50 -20.63 20.02
C PHE A 16 -13.67 -19.10 20.03
N LYS A 17 -12.81 -18.36 20.75
CA LYS A 17 -12.80 -16.89 20.73
C LYS A 17 -12.54 -16.32 19.33
N ARG A 18 -11.60 -16.89 18.58
CA ARG A 18 -11.30 -16.46 17.19
C ARG A 18 -12.47 -16.72 16.25
N VAL A 19 -13.10 -17.90 16.33
CA VAL A 19 -14.29 -18.21 15.53
C VAL A 19 -15.44 -17.27 15.90
N GLY A 20 -15.68 -17.03 17.18
CA GLY A 20 -16.68 -16.07 17.64
C GLY A 20 -16.43 -14.64 17.11
N LEU A 21 -15.17 -14.17 17.13
CA LEU A 21 -14.80 -12.88 16.56
C LEU A 21 -15.02 -12.81 15.05
N ILE A 22 -14.67 -13.86 14.31
CA ILE A 22 -14.91 -13.93 12.85
C ILE A 22 -16.41 -13.87 12.57
N LEU A 23 -17.22 -14.66 13.27
CA LEU A 23 -18.67 -14.66 13.11
C LEU A 23 -19.29 -13.30 13.46
N ALA A 24 -18.83 -12.65 14.52
CA ALA A 24 -19.26 -11.31 14.89
C ALA A 24 -18.89 -10.27 13.81
N ALA A 25 -17.67 -10.34 13.28
CA ALA A 25 -17.24 -9.45 12.20
C ALA A 25 -18.06 -9.66 10.92
N LEU A 26 -18.36 -10.91 10.56
CA LEU A 26 -19.22 -11.24 9.42
C LEU A 26 -20.65 -10.75 9.63
N LEU A 27 -21.19 -10.89 10.85
CA LEU A 27 -22.52 -10.38 11.18
C LEU A 27 -22.57 -8.85 11.06
N VAL A 28 -21.58 -8.14 11.61
CA VAL A 28 -21.49 -6.68 11.48
C VAL A 28 -21.40 -6.29 10.00
N MET A 29 -20.59 -6.98 9.20
CA MET A 29 -20.50 -6.72 7.77
C MET A 29 -21.84 -6.95 7.06
N ALA A 30 -22.55 -8.03 7.36
CA ALA A 30 -23.86 -8.32 6.79
C ALA A 30 -24.88 -7.24 7.16
N LEU A 31 -24.90 -6.79 8.42
CA LEU A 31 -25.77 -5.71 8.88
C LEU A 31 -25.46 -4.38 8.18
N LEU A 32 -24.19 -4.06 7.96
CA LEU A 32 -23.78 -2.86 7.22
C LEU A 32 -24.23 -2.92 5.75
N VAL A 33 -24.13 -4.09 5.11
CA VAL A 33 -24.63 -4.28 3.73
C VAL A 33 -26.15 -4.12 3.67
N LEU A 34 -26.89 -4.74 4.60
CA LEU A 34 -28.35 -4.62 4.67
C LEU A 34 -28.79 -3.17 4.92
N LEU A 35 -28.10 -2.47 5.84
CA LEU A 35 -28.34 -1.04 6.09
C LEU A 35 -28.07 -0.21 4.82
N ALA A 36 -26.96 -0.44 4.12
CA ALA A 36 -26.63 0.27 2.89
C ALA A 36 -27.66 0.01 1.78
N ARG A 37 -28.15 -1.23 1.65
CA ARG A 37 -29.21 -1.59 0.70
C ARG A 37 -30.52 -0.89 1.03
N TRP A 38 -30.94 -0.93 2.30
CA TRP A 38 -32.14 -0.24 2.77
C TRP A 38 -32.05 1.27 2.56
N LEU A 39 -30.92 1.91 2.87
CA LEU A 39 -30.71 3.34 2.63
C LEU A 39 -30.92 3.70 1.15
N ARG A 40 -30.50 2.85 0.21
CA ARG A 40 -30.69 3.08 -1.23
C ARG A 40 -32.14 2.97 -1.70
N GLU A 41 -33.03 2.40 -0.90
CA GLU A 41 -34.47 2.35 -1.20
C GLU A 41 -35.18 3.67 -0.85
N LEU A 42 -34.54 4.53 -0.03
CA LEU A 42 -35.09 5.82 0.35
C LEU A 42 -35.01 6.83 -0.80
N ALA A 43 -36.13 7.46 -1.14
CA ALA A 43 -36.20 8.46 -2.22
C ALA A 43 -35.16 9.60 -2.13
N PRO A 44 -34.86 10.18 -0.95
CA PRO A 44 -33.82 11.19 -0.83
C PRO A 44 -32.42 10.68 -1.20
N VAL A 45 -32.12 9.41 -0.89
CA VAL A 45 -30.83 8.78 -1.19
C VAL A 45 -30.72 8.46 -2.68
N GLN A 46 -31.81 8.03 -3.31
CA GLN A 46 -31.85 7.85 -4.76
C GLN A 46 -31.62 9.18 -5.50
N GLY A 47 -32.27 10.25 -5.05
CA GLY A 47 -32.04 11.60 -5.57
C GLY A 47 -30.58 12.06 -5.38
N PHE A 48 -29.98 11.77 -4.22
CA PHE A 48 -28.58 12.06 -3.95
C PHE A 48 -27.64 11.29 -4.90
N ILE A 49 -27.85 9.99 -5.10
CA ILE A 49 -27.04 9.18 -6.02
C ILE A 49 -27.23 9.65 -7.47
N ALA A 50 -28.44 10.07 -7.86
CA ALA A 50 -28.69 10.63 -9.19
C ALA A 50 -27.96 11.96 -9.41
N ALA A 51 -27.92 12.83 -8.40
CA ALA A 51 -27.17 14.09 -8.46
C ALA A 51 -25.65 13.88 -8.41
N TYR A 52 -25.20 12.83 -7.70
CA TYR A 52 -23.80 12.47 -7.52
C TYR A 52 -23.57 10.99 -7.88
N PRO A 53 -23.40 10.68 -9.18
CA PRO A 53 -23.33 9.30 -9.65
C PRO A 53 -22.07 8.53 -9.18
N GLY A 54 -21.09 9.23 -8.60
CA GLY A 54 -19.87 8.65 -8.06
C GLY A 54 -18.59 9.10 -8.77
N GLN A 55 -18.69 9.99 -9.76
CA GLN A 55 -17.55 10.52 -10.52
C GLN A 55 -17.61 12.04 -10.58
N SER A 56 -16.47 12.68 -10.30
CA SER A 56 -16.26 14.11 -10.55
C SER A 56 -15.81 14.36 -11.97
N ARG A 57 -16.27 15.44 -12.60
CA ARG A 57 -15.82 15.79 -13.96
C ARG A 57 -14.36 16.22 -13.93
N LEU A 58 -13.55 15.59 -14.79
CA LEU A 58 -12.15 15.99 -14.99
C LEU A 58 -12.07 17.28 -15.84
N PRO A 59 -11.00 18.07 -15.71
CA PRO A 59 -10.70 19.17 -16.63
C PRO A 59 -10.68 18.69 -18.09
N SER A 60 -11.07 19.56 -19.03
CA SER A 60 -11.10 19.20 -20.46
C SER A 60 -9.72 18.87 -21.05
N SER A 61 -8.65 19.32 -20.41
CA SER A 61 -7.26 19.00 -20.76
C SER A 61 -6.76 17.69 -20.15
N ALA A 62 -7.56 17.00 -19.33
CA ALA A 62 -7.14 15.76 -18.68
C ALA A 62 -6.89 14.65 -19.73
N PRO A 63 -5.76 13.92 -19.64
CA PRO A 63 -5.46 12.85 -20.57
C PRO A 63 -6.44 11.69 -20.37
N VAL A 64 -6.81 11.05 -21.48
CA VAL A 64 -7.63 9.83 -21.50
C VAL A 64 -6.70 8.62 -21.70
N GLY A 65 -7.02 7.53 -21.01
CA GLY A 65 -6.24 6.31 -21.01
C GLY A 65 -5.01 6.38 -20.10
N LEU A 66 -4.35 5.23 -20.02
CA LEU A 66 -3.21 5.02 -19.13
C LEU A 66 -1.97 4.70 -19.97
N PRO A 67 -0.98 5.61 -20.05
CA PRO A 67 0.25 5.35 -20.78
C PRO A 67 1.06 4.21 -20.15
N ALA A 68 1.82 3.49 -20.97
CA ALA A 68 2.64 2.34 -20.54
C ALA A 68 3.54 2.62 -19.33
N TRP A 69 4.02 3.86 -19.18
CA TRP A 69 4.88 4.22 -18.05
C TRP A 69 4.15 4.14 -16.70
N LEU A 70 2.84 4.37 -16.66
CA LEU A 70 2.07 4.17 -15.43
C LEU A 70 2.07 2.70 -15.02
N GLY A 71 2.05 1.78 -15.98
CA GLY A 71 2.08 0.35 -15.72
C GLY A 71 3.40 -0.11 -15.09
N TRP A 72 4.55 0.30 -15.64
CA TRP A 72 5.83 -0.03 -15.00
C TRP A 72 6.02 0.68 -13.65
N GLN A 73 5.47 1.89 -13.49
CA GLN A 73 5.53 2.63 -12.22
C GLN A 73 4.68 1.94 -11.16
N HIS A 74 3.51 1.45 -11.55
CA HIS A 74 2.65 0.66 -10.69
C HIS A 74 3.36 -0.62 -10.23
N PHE A 75 3.95 -1.37 -11.16
CA PHE A 75 4.73 -2.57 -10.84
C PHE A 75 5.88 -2.28 -9.87
N LEU A 76 6.71 -1.28 -10.16
CA LEU A 76 7.84 -0.91 -9.30
C LEU A 76 7.38 -0.51 -7.90
N ASN A 77 6.30 0.26 -7.78
CA ASN A 77 5.73 0.61 -6.48
C ASN A 77 5.23 -0.62 -5.73
N ALA A 78 4.48 -1.52 -6.37
CA ALA A 78 4.02 -2.76 -5.74
C ALA A 78 5.19 -3.63 -5.28
N PHE A 79 6.23 -3.75 -6.11
CA PHE A 79 7.47 -4.47 -5.81
C PHE A 79 8.18 -3.90 -4.58
N PHE A 80 8.41 -2.58 -4.55
CA PHE A 80 9.08 -1.94 -3.42
C PHE A 80 8.26 -2.03 -2.14
N ILE A 81 6.97 -1.66 -2.18
CA ILE A 81 6.10 -1.68 -1.00
C ILE A 81 6.01 -3.07 -0.38
N LEU A 82 5.93 -4.14 -1.19
CA LEU A 82 5.95 -5.52 -0.69
C LEU A 82 7.19 -5.79 0.17
N LEU A 83 8.37 -5.44 -0.34
CA LEU A 83 9.64 -5.74 0.33
C LEU A 83 9.91 -4.77 1.50
N ILE A 84 9.49 -3.51 1.39
CA ILE A 84 9.59 -2.48 2.44
C ILE A 84 8.72 -2.87 3.63
N ILE A 85 7.46 -3.24 3.41
CA ILE A 85 6.55 -3.70 4.49
C ILE A 85 7.17 -4.91 5.21
N ARG A 86 7.65 -5.90 4.45
CA ARG A 86 8.29 -7.09 5.03
C ARG A 86 9.50 -6.74 5.87
N THR A 87 10.42 -5.96 5.33
CA THR A 87 11.67 -5.61 6.02
C THR A 87 11.40 -4.71 7.22
N GLY A 88 10.45 -3.77 7.13
CA GLY A 88 10.00 -2.95 8.25
C GLY A 88 9.40 -3.78 9.38
N TRP A 89 8.59 -4.79 9.04
CA TRP A 89 8.06 -5.74 10.01
C TRP A 89 9.17 -6.55 10.69
N LEU A 90 10.16 -7.04 9.94
CA LEU A 90 11.31 -7.77 10.48
C LEU A 90 12.17 -6.89 11.40
N VAL A 91 12.45 -5.64 11.01
CA VAL A 91 13.17 -4.66 11.83
C VAL A 91 12.46 -4.42 13.16
N ARG A 92 11.12 -4.39 13.15
CA ARG A 92 10.31 -4.18 14.36
C ARG A 92 10.25 -5.40 15.28
N THR A 93 10.18 -6.60 14.72
CA THR A 93 9.84 -7.83 15.48
C THR A 93 11.05 -8.72 15.80
N THR A 94 12.17 -8.55 15.09
CA THR A 94 13.35 -9.38 15.27
C THR A 94 14.23 -8.84 16.38
N ALA A 95 14.19 -9.47 17.56
CA ALA A 95 15.01 -9.06 18.70
C ALA A 95 16.52 -9.28 18.49
N ARG A 96 16.91 -10.35 17.78
CA ARG A 96 18.30 -10.70 17.49
C ARG A 96 18.49 -10.95 15.99
N PRO A 97 18.94 -9.94 15.23
CA PRO A 97 19.26 -10.09 13.81
C PRO A 97 20.32 -11.18 13.58
N LYS A 98 20.15 -11.97 12.51
CA LYS A 98 21.08 -13.05 12.14
C LYS A 98 22.36 -12.56 11.46
N ALA A 99 22.35 -11.33 10.98
CA ALA A 99 23.45 -10.72 10.27
C ALA A 99 23.37 -9.19 10.40
N TYR A 100 24.54 -8.58 10.29
CA TYR A 100 24.74 -7.15 10.41
C TYR A 100 25.60 -6.65 9.26
N TRP A 101 25.39 -5.38 8.91
CA TRP A 101 26.14 -4.68 7.89
C TRP A 101 26.73 -3.39 8.46
N THR A 102 27.96 -3.10 8.06
CA THR A 102 28.65 -1.84 8.35
C THR A 102 29.18 -1.25 7.06
N ARG A 103 28.75 -0.03 6.73
CA ARG A 103 29.12 0.66 5.48
C ARG A 103 30.64 0.74 5.26
N ASN A 104 31.07 0.57 4.02
CA ASN A 104 32.41 0.95 3.58
C ASN A 104 32.49 2.47 3.35
N ASN A 105 33.36 3.18 4.08
CA ASN A 105 33.56 4.64 3.90
C ASN A 105 34.87 4.99 3.16
N LYS A 106 35.50 4.00 2.52
CA LYS A 106 36.74 4.14 1.75
C LYS A 106 36.52 4.10 0.23
N GLY A 107 35.30 3.80 -0.22
CA GLY A 107 34.94 3.75 -1.64
C GLY A 107 34.49 5.09 -2.22
N PRO A 108 33.88 5.11 -3.42
CA PRO A 108 33.44 6.33 -4.10
C PRO A 108 32.29 7.04 -3.37
N LEU A 109 31.41 6.29 -2.71
CA LEU A 109 30.34 6.84 -1.87
C LEU A 109 30.84 7.01 -0.43
N ARG A 110 31.24 8.24 -0.08
CA ARG A 110 31.71 8.61 1.27
C ARG A 110 30.67 9.50 1.94
N THR A 111 30.50 9.34 3.24
CA THR A 111 29.70 10.30 4.02
C THR A 111 30.50 10.85 5.19
N LYS A 112 30.09 12.04 5.64
CA LYS A 112 30.70 12.77 6.76
C LYS A 112 30.71 11.99 8.08
N ASN A 113 29.67 11.22 8.37
CA ASN A 113 29.52 10.52 9.65
C ASN A 113 30.20 9.14 9.64
N PRO A 114 30.75 8.68 10.78
CA PRO A 114 31.38 7.36 10.89
C PRO A 114 30.36 6.23 10.59
N PRO A 115 30.79 5.13 9.94
CA PRO A 115 29.93 3.99 9.68
C PRO A 115 29.31 3.43 10.97
N LYS A 116 28.01 3.14 10.92
CA LYS A 116 27.29 2.46 12.01
C LYS A 116 27.01 1.02 11.60
N LYS A 117 27.14 0.10 12.55
CA LYS A 117 26.68 -1.28 12.41
C LYS A 117 25.16 -1.31 12.53
N ILE A 118 24.48 -1.85 11.53
CA ILE A 118 23.02 -2.00 11.49
C ILE A 118 22.66 -3.45 11.15
N SER A 119 21.43 -3.89 11.44
CA SER A 119 20.97 -5.20 10.99
C SER A 119 20.91 -5.25 9.47
N LEU A 120 21.09 -6.45 8.90
CA LEU A 120 20.96 -6.65 7.46
C LEU A 120 19.53 -6.34 6.96
N ASP A 121 18.51 -6.60 7.78
CA ASP A 121 17.12 -6.23 7.46
C ASP A 121 16.94 -4.71 7.38
N LEU A 122 17.56 -3.94 8.29
CA LEU A 122 17.51 -2.48 8.26
C LEU A 122 18.29 -1.93 7.06
N TRP A 123 19.42 -2.55 6.71
CA TRP A 123 20.15 -2.20 5.49
C TRP A 123 19.28 -2.39 4.25
N LEU A 124 18.60 -3.54 4.13
CA LEU A 124 17.74 -3.80 2.99
C LEU A 124 16.55 -2.82 2.95
N HIS A 125 15.92 -2.56 4.09
CA HIS A 125 14.82 -1.60 4.19
C HIS A 125 15.21 -0.23 3.66
N LEU A 126 16.30 0.36 4.19
CA LEU A 126 16.80 1.67 3.75
C LEU A 126 17.26 1.68 2.28
N SER A 127 17.78 0.55 1.78
CA SER A 127 18.16 0.44 0.36
C SER A 127 16.94 0.46 -0.55
N LEU A 128 15.88 -0.29 -0.17
CA LEU A 128 14.61 -0.30 -0.88
C LEU A 128 13.92 1.06 -0.78
N ASP A 129 13.92 1.70 0.38
CA ASP A 129 13.35 3.04 0.58
C ASP A 129 14.02 4.07 -0.34
N SER A 130 15.35 4.01 -0.46
CA SER A 130 16.10 4.92 -1.35
C SER A 130 15.70 4.75 -2.82
N LEU A 131 15.56 3.50 -3.27
CA LEU A 131 15.09 3.19 -4.63
C LEU A 131 13.62 3.57 -4.83
N TRP A 132 12.79 3.36 -3.82
CA TRP A 132 11.37 3.72 -3.85
C TRP A 132 11.16 5.24 -3.89
N VAL A 133 11.97 6.00 -3.16
CA VAL A 133 11.97 7.47 -3.24
C VAL A 133 12.42 7.94 -4.62
N LEU A 134 13.48 7.36 -5.18
CA LEU A 134 13.90 7.68 -6.55
C LEU A 134 12.79 7.37 -7.55
N ASN A 135 12.15 6.21 -7.43
CA ASN A 135 10.99 5.84 -8.25
C ASN A 135 9.85 6.84 -8.08
N GLY A 136 9.58 7.28 -6.86
CA GLY A 136 8.61 8.33 -6.54
C GLY A 136 8.93 9.65 -7.23
N ILE A 137 10.19 10.10 -7.19
CA ILE A 137 10.60 11.33 -7.89
C ILE A 137 10.33 11.22 -9.40
N VAL A 138 10.72 10.10 -10.02
CA VAL A 138 10.42 9.85 -11.45
C VAL A 138 8.92 9.84 -11.69
N PHE A 139 8.15 9.15 -10.84
CA PHE A 139 6.69 9.11 -10.92
C PHE A 139 6.08 10.51 -10.87
N PHE A 140 6.47 11.35 -9.92
CA PHE A 140 5.95 12.72 -9.78
C PHE A 140 6.30 13.58 -11.00
N ILE A 141 7.53 13.49 -11.53
CA ILE A 141 7.93 14.20 -12.74
C ILE A 141 7.04 13.78 -13.92
N MET A 142 6.89 12.46 -14.15
CA MET A 142 6.07 11.94 -15.24
C MET A 142 4.59 12.29 -15.07
N LEU A 143 4.07 12.22 -13.84
CA LEU A 143 2.70 12.52 -13.49
C LEU A 143 2.34 13.98 -13.82
N LEU A 144 3.24 14.91 -13.51
CA LEU A 144 3.09 16.33 -13.84
C LEU A 144 3.29 16.59 -15.34
N ALA A 145 4.37 16.06 -15.93
CA ALA A 145 4.74 16.31 -17.32
C ALA A 145 3.70 15.79 -18.34
N THR A 146 2.94 14.75 -17.98
CA THR A 146 1.92 14.14 -18.86
C THR A 146 0.49 14.56 -18.51
N GLY A 147 0.29 15.40 -17.49
CA GLY A 147 -1.03 15.80 -17.01
C GLY A 147 -1.81 14.70 -16.28
N GLN A 148 -1.22 13.50 -16.10
CA GLN A 148 -1.86 12.37 -15.44
C GLN A 148 -2.22 12.64 -13.97
N TRP A 149 -1.61 13.66 -13.34
CA TRP A 149 -1.98 14.13 -12.00
C TRP A 149 -3.47 14.48 -11.87
N MET A 150 -4.09 15.01 -12.94
CA MET A 150 -5.50 15.44 -12.93
C MET A 150 -6.46 14.30 -12.63
N ARG A 151 -6.05 13.04 -12.83
CA ARG A 151 -6.86 11.84 -12.58
C ARG A 151 -6.82 11.36 -11.13
N ILE A 152 -5.85 11.82 -10.34
CA ILE A 152 -5.64 11.34 -8.96
C ILE A 152 -5.59 12.46 -7.92
N VAL A 153 -5.69 13.71 -8.36
CA VAL A 153 -5.81 14.88 -7.49
C VAL A 153 -7.22 15.43 -7.64
N PRO A 154 -7.96 15.65 -6.53
CA PRO A 154 -9.27 16.29 -6.61
C PRO A 154 -9.20 17.67 -7.27
N THR A 155 -9.95 17.86 -8.35
CA THR A 155 -10.02 19.15 -9.09
C THR A 155 -11.32 19.91 -8.84
N SER A 156 -12.26 19.33 -8.07
CA SER A 156 -13.57 19.88 -7.76
C SER A 156 -14.04 19.43 -6.38
N LEU A 157 -14.86 20.25 -5.71
CA LEU A 157 -15.44 19.94 -4.40
C LEU A 157 -16.56 18.89 -4.47
N ASP A 158 -17.13 18.66 -5.65
CA ASP A 158 -18.12 17.58 -5.88
C ASP A 158 -17.54 16.18 -5.66
N VAL A 159 -16.21 16.05 -5.51
CA VAL A 159 -15.53 14.80 -5.18
C VAL A 159 -16.03 14.19 -3.88
N PHE A 160 -16.36 15.01 -2.88
CA PHE A 160 -16.77 14.53 -1.57
C PHE A 160 -18.17 13.90 -1.59
N PRO A 161 -19.22 14.56 -2.11
CA PRO A 161 -20.53 13.91 -2.24
C PRO A 161 -20.51 12.73 -3.22
N ASN A 162 -19.75 12.80 -4.32
CA ASN A 162 -19.58 11.65 -5.21
C ASN A 162 -18.88 10.47 -4.52
N ALA A 163 -17.86 10.72 -3.70
CA ALA A 163 -17.19 9.66 -2.94
C ALA A 163 -18.12 9.02 -1.90
N ALA A 164 -18.97 9.81 -1.23
CA ALA A 164 -19.98 9.30 -0.32
C ALA A 164 -21.02 8.42 -1.05
N SER A 165 -21.48 8.85 -2.22
CA SER A 165 -22.35 8.06 -3.10
C SER A 165 -21.68 6.74 -3.52
N ALA A 166 -20.44 6.80 -4.03
CA ALA A 166 -19.68 5.61 -4.41
C ALA A 166 -19.47 4.66 -3.22
N LEU A 167 -19.14 5.17 -2.04
CA LEU A 167 -18.99 4.38 -0.82
C LEU A 167 -20.28 3.63 -0.46
N LEU A 168 -21.43 4.32 -0.51
CA LEU A 168 -22.72 3.69 -0.27
C LEU A 168 -23.02 2.60 -1.31
N GLN A 169 -22.69 2.86 -2.58
CA GLN A 169 -22.84 1.89 -3.66
C GLN A 169 -21.97 0.64 -3.41
N TYR A 170 -20.70 0.82 -3.05
CA TYR A 170 -19.80 -0.26 -2.65
C TYR A 170 -20.31 -1.04 -1.43
N ALA A 171 -20.73 -0.34 -0.38
CA ALA A 171 -21.26 -0.94 0.84
C ALA A 171 -22.53 -1.76 0.60
N SER A 172 -23.35 -1.38 -0.38
CA SER A 172 -24.57 -2.10 -0.75
C SER A 172 -24.35 -3.33 -1.65
N LEU A 173 -23.10 -3.59 -2.07
CA LEU A 173 -22.72 -4.61 -3.06
C LEU A 173 -23.33 -4.43 -4.46
N SER A 174 -23.95 -3.28 -4.71
CA SER A 174 -24.41 -2.85 -6.03
C SER A 174 -23.44 -1.78 -6.55
N TRP A 175 -22.30 -2.26 -7.05
CA TRP A 175 -21.13 -1.44 -7.38
C TRP A 175 -21.41 -0.44 -8.51
N PRO A 176 -20.79 0.76 -8.45
CA PRO A 176 -20.90 1.74 -9.53
C PRO A 176 -20.27 1.22 -10.82
N LEU A 177 -20.74 1.73 -11.96
CA LEU A 177 -20.09 1.51 -13.25
C LEU A 177 -18.73 2.20 -13.25
N GLU A 178 -17.66 1.40 -13.21
CA GLU A 178 -16.28 1.88 -13.25
C GLU A 178 -15.81 2.07 -14.69
N ASN A 179 -15.14 3.19 -14.96
CA ASN A 179 -14.47 3.42 -16.24
C ASN A 179 -13.07 4.03 -16.02
N GLY A 180 -12.18 3.26 -15.41
CA GLY A 180 -10.82 3.68 -15.06
C GLY A 180 -9.97 4.16 -16.26
N TRP A 181 -10.35 3.82 -17.49
CA TRP A 181 -9.72 4.33 -18.70
C TRP A 181 -10.01 5.82 -18.91
N VAL A 182 -11.24 6.26 -18.64
CA VAL A 182 -11.64 7.66 -18.82
C VAL A 182 -11.51 8.43 -17.51
N ASN A 183 -12.03 7.90 -16.40
CA ASN A 183 -12.07 8.58 -15.12
C ASN A 183 -12.25 7.58 -13.97
N TYR A 184 -11.52 7.81 -12.88
CA TYR A 184 -11.73 7.04 -11.65
C TYR A 184 -12.96 7.57 -10.91
N ASN A 185 -13.65 6.71 -10.16
CA ASN A 185 -14.68 7.18 -9.25
C ASN A 185 -14.07 8.04 -8.12
N SER A 186 -14.86 8.93 -7.53
CA SER A 186 -14.35 9.92 -6.57
C SER A 186 -13.83 9.27 -5.28
N LEU A 187 -14.31 8.10 -4.88
CA LEU A 187 -13.76 7.35 -3.74
C LEU A 187 -12.35 6.81 -4.04
N GLN A 188 -12.13 6.31 -5.26
CA GLN A 188 -10.81 5.94 -5.75
C GLN A 188 -9.87 7.15 -5.82
N VAL A 189 -10.32 8.29 -6.39
CA VAL A 189 -9.51 9.52 -6.48
C VAL A 189 -9.05 9.96 -5.09
N LEU A 190 -9.95 10.04 -4.10
CA LEU A 190 -9.57 10.39 -2.72
C LEU A 190 -8.59 9.38 -2.11
N SER A 191 -8.79 8.09 -2.37
CA SER A 191 -7.91 7.03 -1.88
C SER A 191 -6.50 7.11 -2.50
N TYR A 192 -6.41 7.39 -3.81
CA TYR A 192 -5.16 7.58 -4.52
C TYR A 192 -4.46 8.86 -4.07
N PHE A 193 -5.19 9.95 -3.92
CA PHE A 193 -4.65 11.21 -3.40
C PHE A 193 -4.05 11.00 -2.01
N LEU A 194 -4.80 10.40 -1.10
CA LEU A 194 -4.34 10.10 0.26
C LEU A 194 -3.11 9.20 0.24
N THR A 195 -3.08 8.16 -0.59
CA THR A 195 -1.96 7.22 -0.67
C THR A 195 -0.69 7.89 -1.19
N VAL A 196 -0.79 8.61 -2.31
CA VAL A 196 0.36 9.17 -3.04
C VAL A 196 0.88 10.46 -2.42
N PHE A 197 -0.01 11.37 -2.00
CA PHE A 197 0.36 12.72 -1.59
C PHE A 197 0.38 12.92 -0.06
N VAL A 198 -0.12 11.95 0.72
CA VAL A 198 -0.13 12.04 2.18
C VAL A 198 0.60 10.86 2.82
N ALA A 199 0.13 9.63 2.61
CA ALA A 199 0.68 8.45 3.27
C ALA A 199 2.14 8.19 2.86
N ALA A 200 2.46 8.26 1.56
CA ALA A 200 3.83 8.07 1.09
C ALA A 200 4.82 9.13 1.61
N PRO A 201 4.53 10.44 1.54
CA PRO A 201 5.35 11.47 2.19
C PRO A 201 5.47 11.28 3.70
N LEU A 202 4.39 10.91 4.40
CA LEU A 202 4.43 10.62 5.84
C LEU A 202 5.38 9.45 6.14
N ALA A 203 5.33 8.37 5.35
CA ALA A 203 6.23 7.23 5.50
C ALA A 203 7.69 7.65 5.32
N LEU A 204 7.99 8.49 4.32
CA LEU A 204 9.33 9.03 4.07
C LEU A 204 9.83 9.89 5.23
N VAL A 205 9.04 10.89 5.67
CA VAL A 205 9.44 11.82 6.75
C VAL A 205 9.69 11.06 8.06
N THR A 206 8.78 10.15 8.41
CA THR A 206 8.90 9.35 9.63
C THR A 206 10.03 8.32 9.54
N GLY A 207 10.26 7.72 8.37
CA GLY A 207 11.36 6.80 8.11
C GLY A 207 12.72 7.50 8.21
N LEU A 208 12.87 8.68 7.61
CA LEU A 208 14.09 9.50 7.69
C LEU A 208 14.44 9.84 9.14
N ARG A 209 13.42 10.17 9.96
CA ARG A 209 13.60 10.45 11.39
C ARG A 209 14.11 9.26 12.19
N MET A 210 13.67 8.07 11.84
CA MET A 210 14.09 6.81 12.47
C MET A 210 15.42 6.29 11.90
N SER A 211 15.87 6.82 10.76
CA SER A 211 17.06 6.36 10.07
C SER A 211 18.36 6.74 10.80
N PRO A 212 19.46 5.99 10.59
CA PRO A 212 20.79 6.35 11.11
C PRO A 212 21.37 7.64 10.52
N ALA A 213 20.78 8.16 9.44
CA ALA A 213 21.19 9.39 8.75
C ALA A 213 20.69 10.66 9.44
N TRP A 214 19.68 10.55 10.32
CA TRP A 214 19.16 11.71 11.06
C TRP A 214 20.25 12.37 11.92
N PRO A 215 20.37 13.73 11.89
CA PRO A 215 21.40 14.44 12.64
C PRO A 215 21.18 14.31 14.16
N LYS A 216 22.21 13.80 14.86
CA LYS A 216 22.16 13.62 16.33
C LYS A 216 22.48 14.90 17.09
N ASN A 217 23.33 15.76 16.53
CA ASN A 217 23.87 16.94 17.22
C ASN A 217 23.04 18.20 16.92
N THR A 218 21.72 18.06 16.89
CA THR A 218 20.79 19.17 16.62
C THR A 218 19.64 19.15 17.64
N PRO A 219 19.87 19.62 18.87
CA PRO A 219 18.90 19.50 19.97
C PRO A 219 17.54 20.13 19.67
N ALA A 220 17.51 21.32 19.04
CA ALA A 220 16.28 22.00 18.68
C ALA A 220 15.40 21.15 17.74
N LEU A 221 16.01 20.57 16.70
CA LEU A 221 15.32 19.68 15.76
C LEU A 221 14.82 18.40 16.43
N ASN A 222 15.65 17.79 17.29
CA ASN A 222 15.27 16.56 18.00
C ASN A 222 14.16 16.78 19.04
N LYS A 223 14.08 17.99 19.62
CA LYS A 223 12.98 18.40 20.50
C LYS A 223 11.70 18.71 19.73
N ALA A 224 11.81 19.35 18.56
CA ALA A 224 10.67 19.64 17.70
C ALA A 224 10.06 18.36 17.06
N TYR A 225 10.92 17.39 16.72
CA TYR A 225 10.49 16.11 16.17
C TYR A 225 11.08 14.90 16.92
N PRO A 226 10.50 14.51 18.06
CA PRO A 226 10.80 13.28 18.78
C PRO A 226 10.68 12.00 17.95
N ILE A 227 11.51 11.00 18.26
CA ILE A 227 11.49 9.70 17.56
C ILE A 227 10.24 8.89 17.91
N GLU A 228 9.69 9.11 19.11
CA GLU A 228 8.47 8.51 19.61
C GLU A 228 7.29 8.90 18.71
N MET A 229 7.19 10.18 18.34
CA MET A 229 6.19 10.66 17.39
C MET A 229 6.35 10.02 16.02
N ALA A 230 7.59 9.94 15.50
CA ALA A 230 7.84 9.28 14.23
C ALA A 230 7.39 7.81 14.23
N ARG A 231 7.70 7.06 15.29
CA ARG A 231 7.26 5.66 15.43
C ARG A 231 5.74 5.53 15.56
N ALA A 232 5.11 6.43 16.30
CA ALA A 232 3.67 6.46 16.49
C ALA A 232 2.90 6.69 15.18
N VAL A 233 3.52 7.37 14.19
CA VAL A 233 2.93 7.59 12.86
C VAL A 233 3.36 6.52 11.85
N HIS A 234 4.65 6.14 11.82
CA HIS A 234 5.20 5.26 10.79
C HIS A 234 4.53 3.88 10.78
N VAL A 235 4.29 3.30 11.96
CA VAL A 235 3.66 1.97 12.05
C VAL A 235 2.20 1.99 11.56
N PRO A 236 1.33 2.92 12.00
CA PRO A 236 0.01 3.06 11.41
C PRO A 236 0.00 3.31 9.90
N VAL A 237 0.93 4.10 9.36
CA VAL A 237 1.04 4.32 7.90
C VAL A 237 1.38 3.02 7.17
N MET A 238 2.27 2.19 7.71
CA MET A 238 2.55 0.86 7.16
C MET A 238 1.33 -0.06 7.20
N VAL A 239 0.56 -0.05 8.29
CA VAL A 239 -0.71 -0.79 8.40
C VAL A 239 -1.73 -0.28 7.38
N TYR A 240 -1.84 1.05 7.20
CA TYR A 240 -2.69 1.65 6.18
C TYR A 240 -2.33 1.15 4.78
N PHE A 241 -1.03 1.10 4.41
CA PHE A 241 -0.62 0.54 3.12
C PHE A 241 -1.05 -0.92 2.93
N VAL A 242 -0.93 -1.75 3.97
CA VAL A 242 -1.39 -3.15 3.91
C VAL A 242 -2.89 -3.21 3.66
N VAL A 243 -3.69 -2.45 4.41
CA VAL A 243 -5.15 -2.42 4.26
C VAL A 243 -5.54 -1.89 2.88
N PHE A 244 -4.91 -0.80 2.43
CA PHE A 244 -5.12 -0.23 1.10
C PHE A 244 -4.85 -1.25 0.01
N VAL A 245 -3.70 -1.94 0.03
CA VAL A 245 -3.34 -2.95 -0.99
C VAL A 245 -4.37 -4.08 -1.01
N VAL A 246 -4.78 -4.59 0.15
CA VAL A 246 -5.79 -5.67 0.22
C VAL A 246 -7.12 -5.24 -0.38
N ILE A 247 -7.64 -4.08 0.00
CA ILE A 247 -8.91 -3.55 -0.52
C ILE A 247 -8.79 -3.23 -2.01
N HIS A 248 -7.72 -2.55 -2.42
CA HIS A 248 -7.46 -2.17 -3.79
C HIS A 248 -7.43 -3.39 -4.72
N VAL A 249 -6.64 -4.42 -4.38
CA VAL A 249 -6.55 -5.64 -5.19
C VAL A 249 -7.88 -6.39 -5.21
N ALA A 250 -8.59 -6.48 -4.08
CA ALA A 250 -9.92 -7.10 -4.04
C ALA A 250 -10.91 -6.40 -4.98
N LEU A 251 -10.89 -5.06 -5.02
CA LEU A 251 -11.72 -4.29 -5.94
C LEU A 251 -11.32 -4.51 -7.40
N VAL A 252 -10.02 -4.51 -7.72
CA VAL A 252 -9.52 -4.80 -9.08
C VAL A 252 -10.08 -6.12 -9.62
N PHE A 253 -10.08 -7.19 -8.81
CA PHE A 253 -10.56 -8.50 -9.23
C PHE A 253 -12.09 -8.62 -9.26
N SER A 254 -12.79 -7.77 -8.52
CA SER A 254 -14.24 -7.87 -8.38
C SER A 254 -15.02 -6.93 -9.30
N THR A 255 -14.42 -5.81 -9.74
CA THR A 255 -15.08 -4.83 -10.62
C THR A 255 -14.69 -4.95 -12.11
N GLY A 256 -14.34 -6.17 -12.56
CA GLY A 256 -13.94 -6.43 -13.96
C GLY A 256 -12.44 -6.65 -14.11
N ALA A 257 -11.96 -7.81 -13.67
CA ALA A 257 -10.53 -8.12 -13.56
C ALA A 257 -9.74 -7.94 -14.86
N LEU A 258 -10.21 -8.48 -16.00
CA LEU A 258 -9.47 -8.40 -17.26
C LEU A 258 -9.32 -6.95 -17.73
N ASN A 259 -10.41 -6.19 -17.76
CA ASN A 259 -10.38 -4.77 -18.11
C ASN A 259 -9.46 -3.96 -17.18
N ASN A 260 -9.60 -4.12 -15.86
CA ASN A 260 -8.77 -3.41 -14.88
C ASN A 260 -7.27 -3.75 -15.03
N LEU A 261 -6.94 -5.02 -15.28
CA LEU A 261 -5.56 -5.45 -15.50
C LEU A 261 -5.02 -4.98 -16.86
N ASN A 262 -5.85 -4.90 -17.90
CA ASN A 262 -5.47 -4.30 -19.19
C ASN A 262 -5.23 -2.80 -19.09
N HIS A 263 -6.03 -2.09 -18.30
CA HIS A 263 -5.82 -0.66 -18.02
C HIS A 263 -4.45 -0.47 -17.36
N MET A 264 -4.19 -1.21 -16.28
CA MET A 264 -3.03 -1.01 -15.42
C MET A 264 -1.72 -1.60 -15.99
N TYR A 265 -1.73 -2.83 -16.48
CA TYR A 265 -0.54 -3.52 -16.98
C TYR A 265 -0.42 -3.53 -18.50
N GLY A 266 -1.57 -3.56 -19.19
CA GLY A 266 -1.62 -3.66 -20.65
C GLY A 266 -1.53 -2.32 -21.37
N SER A 267 -1.87 -1.20 -20.72
CA SER A 267 -2.10 0.10 -21.38
C SER A 267 -3.17 -0.03 -22.50
N ARG A 268 -4.22 -0.83 -22.25
CA ARG A 268 -5.29 -1.18 -23.20
C ARG A 268 -6.67 -1.02 -22.57
N ASN A 269 -7.70 -0.80 -23.39
CA ASN A 269 -9.10 -0.73 -22.97
C ASN A 269 -9.92 -1.82 -23.67
N ASP A 270 -9.70 -3.06 -23.26
CA ASP A 270 -10.39 -4.25 -23.76
C ASP A 270 -10.42 -5.34 -22.69
N ASP A 271 -11.13 -6.44 -22.95
CA ASP A 271 -11.22 -7.62 -22.08
C ASP A 271 -10.21 -8.71 -22.47
N GLY A 272 -9.11 -8.36 -23.13
CA GLY A 272 -8.06 -9.31 -23.52
C GLY A 272 -7.25 -9.86 -22.34
N TRP A 273 -6.39 -10.85 -22.61
CA TRP A 273 -5.58 -11.51 -21.57
C TRP A 273 -4.18 -10.90 -21.39
N VAL A 274 -3.82 -9.89 -22.17
CA VAL A 274 -2.47 -9.31 -22.20
C VAL A 274 -2.09 -8.72 -20.84
N GLY A 275 -2.95 -7.86 -20.27
CA GLY A 275 -2.73 -7.26 -18.96
C GLY A 275 -2.68 -8.30 -17.84
N PHE A 276 -3.50 -9.35 -17.91
CA PHE A 276 -3.42 -10.47 -16.97
C PHE A 276 -2.07 -11.20 -17.05
N GLY A 277 -1.55 -11.45 -18.26
CA GLY A 277 -0.24 -12.07 -18.46
C GLY A 277 0.89 -11.26 -17.81
N PHE A 278 0.90 -9.95 -18.04
CA PHE A 278 1.87 -9.05 -17.40
C PHE A 278 1.71 -8.99 -15.88
N PHE A 279 0.48 -8.97 -15.36
CA PHE A 279 0.22 -9.07 -13.93
C PHE A 279 0.79 -10.37 -13.35
N ALA A 280 0.52 -11.52 -13.97
CA ALA A 280 1.01 -12.81 -13.49
C ALA A 280 2.54 -12.86 -13.46
N ALA A 281 3.20 -12.37 -14.52
CA ALA A 281 4.65 -12.24 -14.56
C ALA A 281 5.18 -11.34 -13.42
N SER A 282 4.51 -10.22 -13.15
CA SER A 282 4.89 -9.31 -12.07
C SER A 282 4.81 -9.97 -10.68
N VAL A 283 3.78 -10.78 -10.44
CA VAL A 283 3.62 -11.55 -9.18
C VAL A 283 4.74 -12.58 -9.04
N VAL A 284 5.11 -13.28 -10.11
CA VAL A 284 6.25 -14.22 -10.10
C VAL A 284 7.55 -13.50 -9.74
N VAL A 285 7.84 -12.36 -10.36
CA VAL A 285 9.04 -11.57 -10.06
C VAL A 285 9.05 -11.11 -8.60
N MET A 286 7.91 -10.63 -8.08
CA MET A 286 7.78 -10.22 -6.69
C MET A 286 7.97 -11.39 -5.71
N ALA A 287 7.43 -12.58 -6.03
CA ALA A 287 7.60 -13.78 -5.22
C ALA A 287 9.07 -14.27 -5.20
N LEU A 288 9.74 -14.23 -6.34
CA LEU A 288 11.18 -14.52 -6.44
C LEU A 288 12.01 -13.52 -5.64
N ALA A 289 11.72 -12.22 -5.77
CA ALA A 289 12.37 -11.16 -5.02
C ALA A 289 12.19 -11.33 -3.49
N TRP A 290 10.98 -11.69 -3.06
CA TRP A 290 10.68 -12.02 -1.67
C TRP A 290 11.53 -13.19 -1.16
N PHE A 291 11.69 -14.23 -1.98
CA PHE A 291 12.50 -15.41 -1.65
C PHE A 291 13.99 -15.07 -1.54
N VAL A 292 14.54 -14.32 -2.50
CA VAL A 292 15.97 -13.93 -2.49
C VAL A 292 16.28 -12.85 -1.46
N ALA A 293 15.29 -12.13 -0.95
CA ALA A 293 15.47 -11.17 0.14
C ALA A 293 15.70 -11.85 1.52
N ARG A 294 16.24 -13.08 1.57
CA ARG A 294 16.66 -13.76 2.80
C ARG A 294 18.14 -13.47 3.08
N PRO A 295 18.58 -13.41 4.35
CA PRO A 295 19.96 -13.09 4.71
C PRO A 295 21.03 -13.90 3.99
N MET A 296 20.76 -15.18 3.68
CA MET A 296 21.71 -16.05 2.98
C MET A 296 22.08 -15.57 1.57
N PHE A 297 21.12 -14.97 0.85
CA PHE A 297 21.33 -14.47 -0.51
C PHE A 297 21.69 -12.98 -0.53
N LEU A 298 21.27 -12.22 0.49
CA LEU A 298 21.58 -10.80 0.61
C LEU A 298 23.03 -10.51 1.01
N GLY A 299 23.69 -11.43 1.71
CA GLY A 299 25.07 -11.25 2.19
C GLY A 299 26.06 -10.82 1.09
N PRO A 300 26.16 -11.56 -0.03
CA PRO A 300 27.00 -11.18 -1.17
C PRO A 300 26.68 -9.78 -1.73
N ILE A 301 25.40 -9.46 -1.92
CA ILE A 301 24.97 -8.15 -2.47
C ILE A 301 25.34 -7.02 -1.49
N ALA A 302 25.04 -7.20 -0.20
CA ALA A 302 25.36 -6.21 0.83
C ALA A 302 26.87 -6.00 0.98
N SER A 303 27.67 -7.03 0.71
CA SER A 303 29.13 -6.95 0.78
C SER A 303 29.76 -5.98 -0.24
N LEU A 304 29.05 -5.70 -1.35
CA LEU A 304 29.49 -4.73 -2.36
C LEU A 304 29.59 -3.30 -1.81
N THR A 305 28.81 -2.99 -0.77
CA THR A 305 28.71 -1.62 -0.21
C THR A 305 29.22 -1.51 1.23
N GLY A 306 29.64 -2.63 1.85
CA GLY A 306 30.08 -2.65 3.24
C GLY A 306 30.52 -4.02 3.73
N LYS A 307 30.90 -4.10 5.01
CA LYS A 307 31.30 -5.35 5.67
C LYS A 307 30.07 -6.03 6.24
N VAL A 308 29.85 -7.30 5.89
CA VAL A 308 28.82 -8.16 6.48
C VAL A 308 29.43 -9.01 7.60
N SER A 309 28.72 -9.14 8.72
CA SER A 309 29.08 -9.98 9.86
C SER A 309 27.87 -10.76 10.35
N ARG A 310 28.10 -11.92 10.96
CA ARG A 310 27.07 -12.68 11.67
C ARG A 310 26.87 -12.12 13.08
#